data_AF-A0A1B6FDW1-F1
#
_entry.id   AF-A0A1B6FDW1-F1
#
_cell.length_a   1.000
_cell.length_b   1.000
_cell.length_c   1.000
_cell.angle_alpha   90.00
_cell.angle_beta   90.00
_cell.angle_gamma   90.00
#
_symmetry.space_group_name_H-M   'P 1'
#
loop_
_entity.id
_entity.type
_entity.pdbx_description
1 polymer ?
#
loop_
_entity_poly.entity_id
_entity_poly.type
_entity_poly.pdbx_seq_one_letter_code
_entity_poly.pdbx_strand_id
1 'polypeptide(L)'
;HRYTKENEKNHLESCPYRSQLDEKLTRPVDKIPVPEIESIEDEVENWDNMNYRSYDPTKYVEAMPIRRGLLAAQKSAKKKFREEERLRHQRLRDHGPPASDRTRAYREPVLIRDG
;
A
#
# COMPACT_ATOMS: atom_id res chain seq x y z
N HIS A 1 47.39 -0.45 -18.20
CA HIS A 1 48.28 0.17 -19.20
C HIS A 1 47.68 1.51 -19.62
N ARG A 2 48.50 2.56 -19.80
CA ARG A 2 48.01 3.86 -20.28
C ARG A 2 48.28 3.95 -21.78
N TYR A 3 47.24 3.95 -22.59
CA TYR A 3 47.30 4.07 -24.04
C TYR A 3 46.37 5.18 -24.53
N THR A 4 46.66 5.74 -25.70
CA THR A 4 45.81 6.70 -26.39
C THR A 4 44.68 5.98 -27.13
N LYS A 5 43.56 6.68 -27.40
CA LYS A 5 42.40 6.09 -28.10
C LYS A 5 42.77 5.50 -29.48
N GLU A 6 43.74 6.10 -30.17
CA GLU A 6 44.22 5.63 -31.48
C GLU A 6 44.96 4.28 -31.39
N ASN A 7 45.64 4.02 -30.27
CA ASN A 7 46.43 2.81 -30.04
C ASN A 7 45.68 1.72 -29.26
N GLU A 8 44.41 1.95 -28.95
CA GLU A 8 43.57 1.04 -28.17
C GLU A 8 43.37 -0.30 -28.88
N LYS A 9 43.09 -0.29 -30.18
CA LYS A 9 42.87 -1.53 -30.95
C LYS A 9 44.12 -2.42 -30.98
N ASN A 10 45.27 -1.82 -31.25
CA ASN A 10 46.54 -2.54 -31.28
C ASN A 10 46.92 -3.06 -29.88
N HIS A 11 46.64 -2.28 -28.83
CA HIS A 11 46.85 -2.71 -27.45
C HIS A 11 45.98 -3.92 -27.12
N LEU A 12 44.71 -3.86 -27.48
CA LEU A 12 43.74 -4.93 -27.24
C LEU A 12 44.13 -6.24 -27.94
N GLU A 13 44.75 -6.19 -29.12
CA GLU A 13 45.20 -7.39 -29.85
C GLU A 13 46.53 -7.97 -29.34
N SER A 14 47.42 -7.13 -28.81
CA SER A 14 48.78 -7.53 -28.43
C SER A 14 49.03 -7.60 -26.92
N CYS A 15 48.05 -7.24 -26.09
CA CYS A 15 48.24 -7.17 -24.65
C CYS A 15 48.38 -8.59 -24.04
N PRO A 16 49.54 -8.92 -23.44
CA PRO A 16 49.76 -10.24 -22.84
C PRO A 16 48.91 -10.46 -21.58
N TYR A 17 48.36 -9.39 -21.00
CA TYR A 17 47.45 -9.49 -19.86
C TYR A 17 46.01 -9.82 -20.27
N ARG A 18 45.64 -9.58 -21.55
CA ARG A 18 44.28 -9.86 -22.04
C ARG A 18 44.01 -11.36 -22.12
N SER A 19 44.96 -12.13 -22.64
CA SER A 19 44.85 -13.60 -22.72
C SER A 19 44.62 -14.24 -21.35
N GLN A 20 45.23 -13.70 -20.30
CA GLN A 20 45.05 -14.16 -18.91
C GLN A 20 43.65 -13.87 -18.36
N LEU A 21 42.99 -12.81 -18.82
CA LEU A 21 41.62 -12.47 -18.44
C LEU A 21 40.62 -13.34 -19.20
N ASP A 22 40.83 -13.52 -20.49
CA ASP A 22 39.98 -14.37 -21.34
C ASP A 22 39.98 -15.81 -20.85
N GLU A 23 41.14 -16.34 -20.42
CA GLU A 23 41.23 -17.68 -19.81
C GLU A 23 40.46 -17.79 -18.48
N LYS A 24 40.42 -16.72 -17.68
CA LYS A 24 39.67 -16.72 -16.42
C LYS A 24 38.16 -16.58 -16.62
N LEU A 25 37.73 -15.87 -17.66
CA LEU A 25 36.32 -15.67 -18.00
C LEU A 25 35.70 -16.87 -18.71
N THR A 26 36.50 -17.66 -19.42
CA THR A 26 36.03 -18.84 -20.17
C THR A 26 36.00 -20.12 -19.33
N ARG A 27 36.57 -20.12 -18.12
CA ARG A 27 36.44 -21.24 -17.20
C ARG A 27 34.96 -21.40 -16.85
N PRO A 28 34.37 -22.59 -17.03
CA PRO A 28 33.05 -22.86 -16.52
C PRO A 28 33.13 -22.68 -15.00
N VAL A 29 32.53 -21.60 -14.50
CA VAL A 29 32.29 -21.46 -13.08
C VAL A 29 31.27 -22.54 -12.76
N ASP A 30 31.68 -23.54 -11.97
CA ASP A 30 30.76 -24.51 -11.42
C ASP A 30 29.64 -23.73 -10.76
N LYS A 31 28.45 -23.78 -11.38
CA LYS A 31 27.29 -23.05 -10.90
C LYS A 31 27.03 -23.59 -9.51
N ILE A 32 27.25 -22.76 -8.49
CA ILE A 32 26.88 -23.09 -7.12
C ILE A 32 25.41 -23.52 -7.20
N PRO A 33 25.06 -24.76 -6.78
CA PRO A 33 23.68 -25.19 -6.81
C PRO A 33 22.86 -24.21 -5.98
N VAL A 34 21.89 -23.57 -6.64
CA VAL A 34 20.97 -22.67 -5.94
C VAL A 34 20.18 -23.56 -4.99
N PRO A 35 20.20 -23.30 -3.67
CA PRO A 35 19.38 -24.08 -2.76
C PRO A 35 17.92 -23.90 -3.16
N GLU A 36 17.20 -25.00 -3.26
CA GLU A 36 15.77 -24.99 -3.50
C GLU A 36 15.12 -24.43 -2.23
N ILE A 37 14.61 -23.20 -2.33
CA ILE A 37 13.87 -22.57 -1.25
C ILE A 37 12.48 -23.21 -1.32
N GLU A 38 12.17 -24.10 -0.38
CA GLU A 38 10.80 -24.53 -0.15
C GLU A 38 9.99 -23.28 0.16
N SER A 39 9.08 -22.89 -0.74
CA SER A 39 8.12 -21.85 -0.46
C SER A 39 7.27 -22.37 0.69
N ILE A 40 7.49 -21.81 1.88
CA ILE A 40 6.54 -21.97 2.98
C ILE A 40 5.29 -21.25 2.49
N GLU A 41 4.36 -22.02 1.94
CA GLU A 41 3.00 -21.56 1.68
C GLU A 41 2.35 -21.40 3.06
N ASP A 42 2.74 -20.35 3.78
CA ASP A 42 2.03 -19.92 4.97
C ASP A 42 0.67 -19.41 4.49
N GLU A 43 -0.30 -20.33 4.36
CA GLU A 43 -1.71 -20.02 4.06
C GLU A 43 -2.27 -18.95 5.03
N VAL A 44 -1.61 -18.77 6.18
CA VAL A 44 -1.93 -17.82 7.24
C VAL A 44 -1.62 -16.36 6.87
N GLU A 45 -0.62 -16.09 6.02
CA GLU A 45 -0.23 -14.72 5.61
C GLU A 45 -0.51 -14.44 4.12
N ASN A 46 -1.53 -15.08 3.55
CA ASN A 46 -1.95 -14.76 2.20
C ASN A 46 -2.87 -13.51 2.20
N TRP A 47 -2.26 -12.33 2.03
CA TRP A 47 -2.94 -11.04 1.93
C TRP A 47 -3.85 -10.92 0.69
N ASP A 48 -3.63 -11.74 -0.34
CA ASP A 48 -4.45 -11.75 -1.56
C ASP A 48 -5.80 -12.46 -1.36
N ASN A 49 -5.82 -13.43 -0.44
CA ASN A 49 -7.03 -14.19 -0.09
C ASN A 49 -7.80 -13.62 1.11
N MET A 50 -7.35 -12.51 1.71
CA MET A 50 -8.05 -11.86 2.81
C MET A 50 -9.27 -11.07 2.31
N ASN A 51 -10.47 -11.54 2.66
CA ASN A 51 -11.71 -10.83 2.39
C ASN A 51 -11.89 -9.66 3.40
N TYR A 52 -11.15 -8.57 3.20
CA TYR A 52 -11.31 -7.38 4.01
C TYR A 52 -12.41 -6.48 3.45
N ARG A 53 -13.23 -5.90 4.34
CA ARG A 53 -14.28 -4.96 3.93
C ARG A 53 -13.65 -3.73 3.30
N SER A 54 -14.01 -3.42 2.05
CA SER A 54 -13.55 -2.19 1.39
C SER A 54 -14.01 -0.96 2.18
N TYR A 55 -13.06 -0.09 2.50
CA TYR A 55 -13.35 1.17 3.16
C TYR A 55 -14.14 2.10 2.24
N ASP A 56 -15.35 2.46 2.65
CA ASP A 56 -16.17 3.48 1.99
C ASP A 56 -16.20 4.74 2.88
N PRO A 57 -15.46 5.81 2.52
CA PRO A 57 -15.36 7.00 3.34
C PRO A 57 -16.72 7.68 3.54
N THR A 58 -17.63 7.54 2.57
CA THR A 58 -18.96 8.16 2.62
C THR A 58 -19.79 7.50 3.72
N LYS A 59 -19.81 6.16 3.75
CA LYS A 59 -20.50 5.38 4.79
C LYS A 59 -19.89 5.59 6.16
N TYR A 60 -18.56 5.65 6.24
CA TYR A 60 -17.87 5.93 7.50
C TYR A 60 -18.31 7.28 8.07
N VAL A 61 -18.27 8.33 7.26
CA VAL A 61 -18.69 9.69 7.65
C VAL A 61 -20.19 9.74 8.01
N GLU A 62 -21.02 8.97 7.35
CA GLU A 62 -22.46 8.84 7.65
C GLU A 62 -22.76 8.18 8.99
N ALA A 63 -21.89 7.27 9.47
CA ALA A 63 -22.03 6.67 10.79
C ALA A 63 -21.58 7.61 11.92
N MET A 64 -20.78 8.63 11.62
CA MET A 64 -20.18 9.50 12.63
C MET A 64 -21.16 10.60 13.11
N PRO A 65 -21.18 10.94 14.41
CA PRO A 65 -22.03 11.97 14.99
C PRO A 65 -21.52 13.39 14.72
N ILE A 66 -21.00 13.65 13.51
CA ILE A 66 -20.47 14.95 13.09
C ILE A 66 -21.51 15.75 12.31
N ARG A 67 -21.40 17.08 12.36
CA ARG A 67 -22.21 17.97 11.52
C ARG A 67 -21.57 18.08 10.14
N ARG A 68 -22.36 17.78 9.11
CA ARG A 68 -21.97 17.89 7.70
C ARG A 68 -22.69 19.07 7.07
N GLY A 69 -22.17 19.57 5.95
CA GLY A 69 -22.77 20.70 5.24
C GLY A 69 -22.49 20.62 3.74
N LEU A 70 -23.47 21.06 2.94
CA LEU A 70 -23.28 21.25 1.51
C LEU A 70 -22.68 22.63 1.23
N LEU A 71 -21.46 22.65 0.70
CA LEU A 71 -20.83 23.85 0.17
C LEU A 71 -21.36 24.14 -1.24
N ALA A 72 -21.44 25.42 -1.60
CA ALA A 72 -21.84 25.91 -2.94
C ALA A 72 -23.19 25.40 -3.53
N ALA A 73 -24.01 24.66 -2.79
CA ALA A 73 -25.32 24.20 -3.27
C ALA A 73 -26.40 25.29 -3.24
N GLN A 74 -27.44 25.12 -4.07
CA GLN A 74 -28.64 25.95 -4.07
C GLN A 74 -29.36 25.93 -2.71
N LYS A 75 -30.12 26.99 -2.40
CA LYS A 75 -30.83 27.14 -1.12
C LYS A 75 -31.81 25.99 -0.85
N SER A 76 -32.50 25.50 -1.88
CA SER A 76 -33.43 24.35 -1.83
C SER A 76 -32.71 23.07 -1.40
N ALA A 77 -31.60 22.75 -2.07
CA ALA A 77 -30.76 21.59 -1.75
C ALA A 77 -30.20 21.66 -0.32
N LYS A 78 -29.74 22.84 0.12
CA LYS A 78 -29.28 23.05 1.50
C LYS A 78 -30.38 22.85 2.53
N LYS A 79 -31.63 23.24 2.22
CA LYS A 79 -32.77 23.01 3.12
C LYS A 79 -33.05 21.52 3.26
N LYS A 80 -33.18 20.81 2.14
CA LYS A 80 -33.43 19.36 2.11
C LYS A 80 -32.34 18.59 2.88
N PHE A 81 -31.08 18.90 2.60
CA PHE A 81 -29.94 18.27 3.29
C PHE A 81 -29.96 18.47 4.81
N ARG A 82 -30.33 19.67 5.29
CA ARG A 82 -30.43 19.93 6.74
C ARG A 82 -31.55 19.14 7.41
N GLU A 83 -32.65 18.90 6.71
CA GLU A 83 -33.76 18.09 7.21
C GLU A 83 -33.36 16.61 7.29
N GLU A 84 -32.74 16.07 6.24
CA GLU A 84 -32.19 14.72 6.21
C GLU A 84 -31.14 14.51 7.30
N GLU A 85 -30.26 15.49 7.50
CA GLU A 85 -29.22 15.45 8.52
C GLU A 85 -29.80 15.53 9.95
N ARG A 86 -30.88 16.28 10.16
CA ARG A 86 -31.59 16.27 11.46
C ARG A 86 -32.11 14.87 11.79
N LEU A 87 -32.73 14.20 10.81
CA LEU A 87 -33.24 12.84 10.97
C LEU A 87 -32.11 11.82 11.16
N ARG A 88 -30.97 11.98 10.48
CA ARG A 88 -29.79 11.13 10.70
C ARG A 88 -29.26 11.28 12.12
N HIS A 89 -29.07 12.51 12.61
CA HIS A 89 -28.63 12.76 13.99
C HIS A 89 -29.61 12.21 15.02
N GLN A 90 -30.91 12.27 14.76
CA GLN A 90 -31.91 11.64 15.64
C GLN A 90 -31.72 10.11 15.68
N ARG A 91 -31.62 9.45 14.51
CA ARG A 91 -31.35 8.00 14.44
C ARG A 91 -30.05 7.60 15.15
N LEU A 92 -28.98 8.39 15.00
CA LEU A 92 -27.71 8.18 15.71
C LEU A 92 -27.81 8.43 17.22
N ARG A 93 -28.78 9.22 17.69
CA ARG A 93 -29.05 9.38 19.13
C ARG A 93 -29.82 8.21 19.69
N ASP A 94 -30.79 7.69 18.94
CA ASP A 94 -31.72 6.65 19.39
C ASP A 94 -31.11 5.25 19.29
N HIS A 95 -30.26 5.01 18.28
CA HIS A 95 -29.64 3.70 18.00
C HIS A 95 -28.11 3.72 18.01
N GLY A 96 -27.48 4.86 18.30
CA GLY A 96 -26.02 4.95 18.38
C GLY A 96 -25.46 4.51 19.74
N PRO A 97 -24.15 4.27 19.84
CA PRO A 97 -23.51 3.90 21.10
C PRO A 97 -23.74 4.97 22.18
N PRO A 98 -23.80 4.54 23.47
CA PRO A 98 -24.12 5.42 24.59
C PRO A 98 -23.17 6.62 24.64
N ALA A 99 -23.67 7.76 25.13
CA ALA A 99 -22.97 9.04 25.10
C ALA A 99 -21.59 9.02 25.77
N SER A 100 -21.35 8.08 26.69
CA SER A 100 -20.09 7.86 27.40
C SER A 100 -18.95 7.35 26.51
N ASP A 101 -19.22 6.65 25.41
CA ASP A 101 -18.19 6.13 24.48
C ASP A 101 -17.88 7.10 23.32
N ARG A 102 -18.65 8.17 23.19
CA ARG A 102 -18.54 9.12 22.06
C ARG A 102 -17.25 9.93 22.09
N THR A 103 -16.66 10.15 23.26
CA THR A 103 -15.38 10.84 23.42
C THR A 103 -14.18 9.90 23.20
N ARG A 104 -14.37 8.57 23.30
CA ARG A 104 -13.32 7.57 23.09
C ARG A 104 -13.12 7.22 21.62
N ALA A 105 -14.19 7.30 20.81
CA ALA A 105 -14.16 7.07 19.36
C ALA A 105 -13.30 8.05 18.54
N TYR A 106 -12.81 9.15 19.15
CA TYR A 106 -11.92 10.12 18.49
C TYR A 106 -10.42 9.84 18.73
N ARG A 107 -10.05 8.93 19.64
CA ARG A 107 -8.64 8.61 19.93
C ARG A 107 -8.15 7.31 19.33
N GLU A 108 -9.03 6.36 19.03
CA GLU A 108 -8.65 5.10 18.42
C GLU A 108 -9.60 4.78 17.27
N PRO A 109 -9.09 4.40 16.08
CA PRO A 109 -9.96 3.86 15.05
C PRO A 109 -10.67 2.64 15.64
N VAL A 110 -12.00 2.65 15.59
CA VAL A 110 -12.83 1.50 15.96
C VAL A 110 -12.53 0.42 14.93
N LEU A 111 -11.55 -0.43 15.21
CA LEU A 111 -11.44 -1.74 14.60
C LEU A 111 -12.72 -2.48 15.01
N ILE A 112 -13.65 -2.60 14.07
CA ILE A 112 -14.83 -3.44 14.23
C ILE A 112 -14.30 -4.86 14.43
N ARG A 113 -14.21 -5.30 15.68
CA ARG A 113 -13.98 -6.70 16.03
C ARG A 113 -15.32 -7.41 15.92
N ASP A 114 -15.58 -7.97 14.75
CA ASP A 114 -16.57 -9.04 14.60
C ASP A 114 -15.79 -10.36 14.60
N GLY A 115 -16.21 -11.27 15.49
CA GLY A 115 -15.51 -12.52 15.83
C GLY A 115 -15.83 -13.71 14.96
#